data_AF-A0A954CRJ0-F1
#
_entry.id   AF-A0A954CRJ0-F1
#
_cell.length_a   1.000
_cell.length_b   1.000
_cell.length_c   1.000
_cell.angle_alpha   90.00
_cell.angle_beta   90.00
_cell.angle_gamma   90.00
#
_symmetry.space_group_name_H-M   'P 1'
#
loop_
_entity.id
_entity.type
_entity.pdbx_description
1 polymer ?
#
loop_
_entity_poly.entity_id
_entity_poly.type
_entity_poly.pdbx_seq_one_letter_code
_entity_poly.pdbx_strand_id
1 'polypeptide(L)'
;MRTLTRITAVALLLASVGGFIANSEDFGPAKQYYDEFIQRPSLQMRTRGRVKLASSGHPGAFKILSESYAKAEEPKPQVKYQLTTICAMYFKDQEFDAGWTAWREKHDKTEDAWLWYRSQIIHAENGGEADLYTTAEEHKDLFLRCTALEALCEVGSEKLLGWWETKLDEADKWKGEERALMLAIGAKTLYTEAHSYGGDQFRKTALKLIPQIDHKKTEDVTKVIMARYFREIFGGDRLFVNAAPWLDRLLNPDKETRGDDKYAPATPPTKFVGVEAAGKRIVYVIDMSDSMLKPMSVKEKEEIKKPVKKPTGPVTGGGGKSDGGEEPAPEDEPEEDPLPWDKIKTRFDAAREYLKLSLRSLQEDQFY
;
A
#
# COMPACT_ATOMS: atom_id res chain seq x y z
N MET A 1 -34.14 -59.79 4.55
CA MET A 1 -35.19 -58.99 5.22
C MET A 1 -34.85 -57.53 5.01
N ARG A 2 -35.67 -56.82 4.25
CA ARG A 2 -35.51 -55.41 3.87
C ARG A 2 -36.24 -54.56 4.91
N THR A 3 -35.54 -53.70 5.62
CA THR A 3 -36.12 -52.64 6.45
C THR A 3 -35.95 -51.32 5.72
N LEU A 4 -37.05 -50.84 5.12
CA LEU A 4 -37.21 -49.47 4.64
C LEU A 4 -37.33 -48.55 5.85
N THR A 5 -36.41 -47.59 5.99
CA THR A 5 -36.61 -46.44 6.87
C THR A 5 -36.84 -45.23 6.00
N ARG A 6 -38.10 -44.78 5.98
CA ARG A 6 -38.55 -43.52 5.38
C ARG A 6 -37.98 -42.37 6.21
N ILE A 7 -37.20 -41.49 5.59
CA ILE A 7 -36.91 -40.17 6.15
C ILE A 7 -37.71 -39.15 5.34
N THR A 8 -38.62 -38.52 6.06
CA THR A 8 -39.58 -37.53 5.62
C THR A 8 -38.84 -36.27 5.17
N ALA A 9 -39.06 -35.87 3.92
CA ALA A 9 -38.64 -34.57 3.40
C ALA A 9 -39.45 -33.47 4.07
N VAL A 10 -38.80 -32.63 4.88
CA VAL A 10 -39.36 -31.35 5.34
C VAL A 10 -38.91 -30.29 4.33
N ALA A 11 -39.76 -30.03 3.35
CA ALA A 11 -39.64 -28.87 2.47
C ALA A 11 -40.06 -27.63 3.26
N LEU A 12 -39.09 -26.93 3.85
CA LEU A 12 -39.31 -25.59 4.38
C LEU A 12 -39.36 -24.62 3.19
N LEU A 13 -40.57 -24.28 2.74
CA LEU A 13 -40.82 -23.12 1.91
C LEU A 13 -40.53 -21.87 2.75
N LEU A 14 -39.29 -21.38 2.68
CA LEU A 14 -38.99 -19.98 3.02
C LEU A 14 -39.49 -19.12 1.85
N ALA A 15 -40.74 -18.66 1.99
CA ALA A 15 -41.23 -17.51 1.25
C ALA A 15 -40.44 -16.29 1.74
N SER A 16 -39.32 -15.99 1.10
CA SER A 16 -38.65 -14.70 1.26
C SER A 16 -39.53 -13.63 0.60
N VAL A 17 -40.07 -12.79 1.46
CA VAL A 17 -40.59 -11.46 1.14
C VAL A 17 -39.40 -10.62 0.68
N GLY A 18 -38.98 -10.80 -0.57
CA GLY A 18 -38.09 -9.89 -1.28
C GLY A 18 -38.97 -8.99 -2.13
N GLY A 19 -39.38 -7.85 -1.58
CA GLY A 19 -40.09 -6.83 -2.32
C GLY A 19 -39.32 -6.50 -3.60
N PHE A 20 -39.95 -6.75 -4.75
CA PHE A 20 -39.47 -6.21 -6.02
C PHE A 20 -39.42 -4.69 -5.87
N ILE A 21 -38.21 -4.15 -5.76
CA ILE A 21 -37.93 -2.74 -6.00
C ILE A 21 -38.53 -2.44 -7.37
N ALA A 22 -39.53 -1.56 -7.39
CA ALA A 22 -40.10 -1.07 -8.64
C ALA A 22 -38.94 -0.53 -9.50
N ASN A 23 -38.77 -1.11 -10.70
CA ASN A 23 -37.85 -0.65 -11.74
C ASN A 23 -38.31 0.70 -12.29
N SER A 24 -38.37 1.76 -11.48
CA SER A 24 -38.33 3.10 -12.06
C SER A 24 -36.90 3.28 -12.57
N GLU A 25 -36.70 3.18 -13.87
CA GLU A 25 -35.48 3.64 -14.57
C GLU A 25 -35.33 5.17 -14.51
N ASP A 26 -36.04 5.85 -13.61
CA ASP A 26 -35.96 7.28 -13.41
C ASP A 26 -34.83 7.60 -12.43
N PHE A 27 -33.61 7.63 -12.98
CA PHE A 27 -32.41 8.12 -12.29
C PHE A 27 -32.35 9.66 -12.28
N GLY A 28 -33.45 10.33 -12.65
CA GLY A 28 -33.51 11.76 -12.90
C GLY A 28 -32.42 12.24 -13.88
N PRO A 29 -31.85 13.44 -13.66
CA PRO A 29 -30.86 14.02 -14.57
C PRO A 29 -29.52 13.25 -14.58
N ALA A 30 -29.27 12.34 -13.64
CA ALA A 30 -27.99 11.63 -13.55
C ALA A 30 -27.79 10.65 -14.72
N LYS A 31 -28.85 9.97 -15.18
CA LYS A 31 -28.76 9.04 -16.33
C LYS A 31 -28.56 9.78 -17.65
N GLN A 32 -29.26 10.89 -17.85
CA GLN A 32 -29.06 11.74 -19.03
C GLN A 32 -27.61 12.24 -19.10
N TYR A 33 -27.07 12.72 -17.98
CA TYR A 33 -25.68 13.15 -17.90
C TYR A 33 -24.70 12.00 -18.18
N TYR A 34 -24.95 10.81 -17.63
CA TYR A 34 -24.15 9.62 -17.92
C TYR A 34 -24.17 9.25 -19.40
N ASP A 35 -25.35 9.22 -20.01
CA ASP A 35 -25.53 8.83 -21.42
C ASP A 35 -24.83 9.80 -22.37
N GLU A 36 -24.85 11.10 -22.07
CA GLU A 36 -24.10 12.10 -22.83
C GLU A 36 -22.57 11.91 -22.66
N PHE A 37 -22.12 11.68 -21.42
CA PHE A 37 -20.69 11.65 -21.12
C PHE A 37 -20.01 10.35 -21.53
N ILE A 38 -20.73 9.22 -21.52
CA ILE A 38 -20.15 7.91 -21.89
C ILE A 38 -19.78 7.83 -23.38
N GLN A 39 -20.37 8.68 -24.22
CA GLN A 39 -20.07 8.78 -25.66
C GLN A 39 -18.86 9.69 -25.96
N ARG A 40 -18.34 10.41 -24.97
CA ARG A 40 -17.22 11.34 -25.17
C ARG A 40 -15.91 10.57 -25.39
N PRO A 41 -14.98 11.06 -26.24
CA PRO A 41 -13.75 10.34 -26.58
C PRO A 41 -12.74 10.27 -25.44
N SER A 42 -12.77 11.19 -24.47
CA SER A 42 -11.85 11.17 -23.34
C SER A 42 -12.35 10.29 -22.19
N LEU A 43 -11.47 9.41 -21.69
CA LEU A 43 -11.75 8.58 -20.52
C LEU A 43 -12.14 9.41 -19.29
N GLN A 44 -11.54 10.60 -19.13
CA GLN A 44 -11.87 11.51 -18.04
C GLN A 44 -13.35 11.93 -18.07
N MET A 45 -13.91 12.27 -19.24
CA MET A 45 -15.32 12.65 -19.34
C MET A 45 -16.22 11.44 -19.07
N ARG A 46 -15.92 10.28 -19.66
CA ARG A 46 -16.65 9.05 -19.37
C ARG A 46 -16.66 8.70 -17.88
N THR A 47 -15.53 8.90 -17.21
CA THR A 47 -15.39 8.74 -15.75
C THR A 47 -16.26 9.72 -14.99
N ARG A 48 -16.34 10.99 -15.39
CA ARG A 48 -17.27 11.98 -14.80
C ARG A 48 -18.72 11.55 -14.95
N GLY A 49 -19.10 10.98 -16.09
CA GLY A 49 -20.42 10.38 -16.31
C GLY A 49 -20.71 9.26 -15.31
N ARG A 50 -19.77 8.31 -15.15
CA ARG A 50 -19.87 7.19 -14.18
C ARG A 50 -20.01 7.68 -12.74
N VAL A 51 -19.21 8.67 -12.34
CA VAL A 51 -19.29 9.30 -11.00
C VAL A 51 -20.65 9.95 -10.79
N LYS A 52 -21.15 10.70 -11.77
CA LYS A 52 -22.46 11.35 -11.66
C LYS A 52 -23.59 10.32 -11.52
N LEU A 53 -23.54 9.24 -12.29
CA LEU A 53 -24.49 8.14 -12.16
C LEU A 53 -24.43 7.49 -10.78
N ALA A 54 -23.22 7.18 -10.29
CA ALA A 54 -23.02 6.58 -8.97
C ALA A 54 -23.54 7.48 -7.84
N SER A 55 -23.32 8.80 -7.95
CA SER A 55 -23.78 9.79 -6.96
C SER A 55 -25.29 9.89 -6.81
N SER A 56 -26.07 9.25 -7.70
CA SER A 56 -27.52 9.14 -7.52
C SER A 56 -27.93 8.22 -6.36
N GLY A 57 -27.04 7.33 -5.91
CA GLY A 57 -27.34 6.32 -4.89
C GLY A 57 -28.36 5.25 -5.33
N HIS A 58 -28.83 5.29 -6.58
CA HIS A 58 -29.90 4.41 -7.02
C HIS A 58 -29.40 2.96 -7.27
N PRO A 59 -30.12 1.91 -6.84
CA PRO A 59 -29.73 0.51 -7.08
C PRO A 59 -29.47 0.16 -8.55
N GLY A 60 -30.26 0.72 -9.46
CA GLY A 60 -30.03 0.53 -10.90
C GLY A 60 -28.70 1.14 -11.40
N ALA A 61 -28.17 2.19 -10.75
CA ALA A 61 -26.87 2.76 -11.09
C ALA A 61 -25.73 1.80 -10.76
N PHE A 62 -25.79 1.14 -9.60
CA PHE A 62 -24.84 0.07 -9.23
C PHE A 62 -24.85 -1.06 -10.27
N LYS A 63 -26.04 -1.49 -10.69
CA LYS A 63 -26.18 -2.52 -11.73
C LYS A 63 -25.52 -2.11 -13.06
N ILE A 64 -25.80 -0.90 -13.55
CA ILE A 64 -25.21 -0.39 -14.81
C ILE A 64 -23.68 -0.36 -14.72
N LEU A 65 -23.12 0.12 -13.61
CA LEU A 65 -21.69 0.26 -13.43
C LEU A 65 -20.98 -1.08 -13.23
N SER A 66 -21.56 -2.00 -12.46
CA SER A 66 -21.01 -3.36 -12.29
C SER A 66 -21.07 -4.18 -13.58
N GLU A 67 -22.13 -4.06 -14.38
CA GLU A 67 -22.21 -4.70 -15.71
C GLU A 67 -21.19 -4.11 -16.70
N SER A 68 -20.86 -2.82 -16.58
CA SER A 68 -19.85 -2.16 -17.41
C SER A 68 -18.44 -2.72 -17.17
N TYR A 69 -18.19 -3.33 -16.01
CA TYR A 69 -16.88 -3.90 -15.65
C TYR A 69 -16.44 -5.03 -16.60
N ALA A 70 -17.36 -5.93 -16.96
CA ALA A 70 -17.08 -7.02 -17.89
C ALA A 70 -16.81 -6.54 -19.33
N LYS A 71 -17.25 -5.32 -19.65
CA LYS A 71 -17.10 -4.67 -20.97
C LYS A 71 -16.18 -3.45 -20.87
N ALA A 72 -15.22 -3.48 -19.95
CA ALA A 72 -14.27 -2.38 -19.79
C ALA A 72 -13.59 -2.05 -21.13
N GLU A 73 -13.53 -0.76 -21.42
CA GLU A 73 -12.83 -0.20 -22.57
C GLU A 73 -11.32 -0.07 -22.30
N GLU A 74 -10.54 0.25 -23.34
CA GLU A 74 -9.11 0.50 -23.12
C GLU A 74 -8.85 1.86 -22.45
N PRO A 75 -7.89 1.94 -21.51
CA PRO A 75 -7.05 0.84 -21.01
C PRO A 75 -7.78 0.00 -19.94
N LYS A 76 -8.03 -1.29 -20.24
CA LYS A 76 -8.97 -2.16 -19.51
C LYS A 76 -8.73 -2.26 -18.01
N PRO A 77 -7.51 -2.55 -17.52
CA PRO A 77 -7.27 -2.65 -16.09
C PRO A 77 -7.68 -1.38 -15.36
N GLN A 78 -7.25 -0.21 -15.85
CA GLN A 78 -7.51 1.09 -15.23
C GLN A 78 -9.01 1.41 -15.19
N VAL A 79 -9.76 1.04 -16.23
CA VAL A 79 -11.21 1.20 -16.26
C VAL A 79 -11.90 0.29 -15.26
N LYS A 80 -11.46 -0.98 -15.13
CA LYS A 80 -11.92 -1.90 -14.09
C LYS A 80 -11.65 -1.32 -12.69
N TYR A 81 -10.42 -0.85 -12.42
CA TYR A 81 -10.06 -0.18 -11.16
C TYR A 81 -10.99 1.00 -10.86
N GLN A 82 -11.22 1.88 -11.85
CA GLN A 82 -12.08 3.05 -11.69
C GLN A 82 -13.54 2.67 -11.40
N LEU A 83 -14.11 1.70 -12.13
CA LEU A 83 -15.50 1.27 -11.91
C LEU A 83 -15.70 0.73 -10.50
N THR A 84 -14.80 -0.17 -10.05
CA THR A 84 -14.83 -0.69 -8.68
C THR A 84 -14.71 0.43 -7.65
N THR A 85 -13.75 1.35 -7.82
CA THR A 85 -13.53 2.45 -6.86
C THR A 85 -14.74 3.38 -6.81
N ILE A 86 -15.31 3.74 -7.96
CA ILE A 86 -16.52 4.58 -8.02
C ILE A 86 -17.66 3.88 -7.28
N CYS A 87 -17.92 2.61 -7.58
CA CYS A 87 -18.98 1.89 -6.89
C CYS A 87 -18.73 1.83 -5.38
N ALA A 88 -17.50 1.54 -4.96
CA ALA A 88 -17.13 1.44 -3.55
C ALA A 88 -17.15 2.78 -2.80
N MET A 89 -17.24 3.92 -3.50
CA MET A 89 -17.43 5.22 -2.87
C MET A 89 -18.90 5.53 -2.57
N TYR A 90 -19.82 5.07 -3.41
CA TYR A 90 -21.24 5.49 -3.38
C TYR A 90 -22.23 4.40 -2.95
N PHE A 91 -21.85 3.12 -3.02
CA PHE A 91 -22.74 1.99 -2.75
C PHE A 91 -22.17 1.11 -1.63
N LYS A 92 -22.10 1.66 -0.41
CA LYS A 92 -21.51 0.97 0.75
C LYS A 92 -22.54 0.34 1.68
N ASP A 93 -23.78 0.81 1.62
CA ASP A 93 -24.83 0.40 2.55
C ASP A 93 -25.18 -1.08 2.38
N GLN A 94 -25.68 -1.69 3.46
CA GLN A 94 -26.00 -3.11 3.53
C GLN A 94 -26.94 -3.59 2.42
N GLU A 95 -27.80 -2.72 1.89
CA GLU A 95 -28.70 -3.06 0.77
C GLU A 95 -27.95 -3.45 -0.52
N PHE A 96 -26.71 -3.00 -0.69
CA PHE A 96 -25.87 -3.33 -1.86
C PHE A 96 -25.02 -4.58 -1.67
N ASP A 97 -24.98 -5.17 -0.48
CA ASP A 97 -24.05 -6.24 -0.13
C ASP A 97 -24.26 -7.50 -1.00
N ALA A 98 -25.51 -7.86 -1.25
CA ALA A 98 -25.85 -8.96 -2.18
C ALA A 98 -25.36 -8.67 -3.61
N GLY A 99 -25.45 -7.41 -4.05
CA GLY A 99 -24.96 -6.99 -5.36
C GLY A 99 -23.44 -7.04 -5.46
N TRP A 100 -22.73 -6.63 -4.41
CA TRP A 100 -21.27 -6.75 -4.33
C TRP A 100 -20.79 -8.19 -4.33
N THR A 101 -21.45 -9.05 -3.56
CA THR A 101 -21.13 -10.48 -3.49
C THR A 101 -21.31 -11.14 -4.86
N ALA A 102 -22.46 -10.93 -5.51
CA ALA A 102 -22.70 -11.44 -6.86
C ALA A 102 -21.69 -10.91 -7.90
N TRP A 103 -21.31 -9.63 -7.80
CA TRP A 103 -20.33 -9.03 -8.70
C TRP A 103 -18.94 -9.66 -8.50
N ARG A 104 -18.49 -9.83 -7.25
CA ARG A 104 -17.21 -10.44 -6.91
C ARG A 104 -17.14 -11.91 -7.32
N GLU A 105 -18.16 -12.71 -7.03
CA GLU A 105 -18.21 -14.14 -7.37
C GLU A 105 -18.20 -14.39 -8.88
N LYS A 106 -18.78 -13.48 -9.67
CA LYS A 106 -18.72 -13.53 -11.14
C LYS A 106 -17.31 -13.26 -11.69
N HIS A 107 -16.47 -12.59 -10.92
CA HIS A 107 -15.15 -12.11 -11.30
C HIS A 107 -14.09 -12.65 -10.34
N ASP A 108 -13.88 -13.97 -10.42
CA ASP A 108 -13.06 -14.78 -9.51
C ASP A 108 -11.67 -15.10 -10.09
N LYS A 109 -10.90 -14.05 -10.43
CA LYS A 109 -9.53 -14.17 -10.96
C LYS A 109 -8.59 -13.19 -10.28
N THR A 110 -7.29 -13.49 -10.31
CA THR A 110 -6.23 -12.60 -9.82
C THR A 110 -6.34 -11.16 -10.34
N GLU A 111 -6.69 -10.96 -11.62
CA GLU A 111 -6.84 -9.63 -12.23
C GLU A 111 -7.99 -8.79 -11.64
N ASP A 112 -8.91 -9.43 -10.91
CA ASP A 112 -10.05 -8.81 -10.25
C ASP A 112 -9.79 -8.60 -8.74
N ALA A 113 -8.54 -8.75 -8.27
CA ALA A 113 -8.15 -8.57 -6.87
C ALA A 113 -8.61 -7.23 -6.27
N TRP A 114 -8.61 -6.14 -7.04
CA TRP A 114 -9.12 -4.84 -6.55
C TRP A 114 -10.63 -4.83 -6.30
N LEU A 115 -11.40 -5.53 -7.15
CA LEU A 115 -12.83 -5.74 -6.93
C LEU A 115 -13.06 -6.53 -5.64
N TRP A 116 -12.30 -7.62 -5.46
CA TRP A 116 -12.35 -8.41 -4.23
C TRP A 116 -12.03 -7.57 -3.00
N TYR A 117 -10.90 -6.87 -2.97
CA TYR A 117 -10.49 -6.01 -1.87
C TYR A 117 -11.56 -4.98 -1.47
N ARG A 118 -12.04 -4.17 -2.44
CA ARG A 118 -13.01 -3.10 -2.15
C ARG A 118 -14.37 -3.64 -1.72
N SER A 119 -14.84 -4.72 -2.34
CA SER A 119 -16.12 -5.33 -1.98
C SER A 119 -16.07 -6.05 -0.63
N GLN A 120 -14.91 -6.62 -0.25
CA GLN A 120 -14.71 -7.28 1.04
C GLN A 120 -14.64 -6.29 2.19
N ILE A 121 -14.04 -5.10 2.00
CA ILE A 121 -14.11 -4.02 3.00
C ILE A 121 -15.57 -3.69 3.30
N ILE A 122 -16.37 -3.41 2.27
CA ILE A 122 -17.79 -3.07 2.41
C ILE A 122 -18.55 -4.22 3.09
N HIS A 123 -18.29 -5.46 2.68
CA HIS A 123 -18.93 -6.63 3.28
C HIS A 123 -18.59 -6.76 4.77
N ALA A 124 -17.33 -6.57 5.16
CA ALA A 124 -16.90 -6.61 6.55
C ALA A 124 -17.46 -5.46 7.38
N GLU A 125 -17.49 -4.23 6.85
CA GLU A 125 -18.14 -3.07 7.48
C GLU A 125 -19.64 -3.32 7.73
N ASN A 126 -20.29 -4.12 6.89
CA ASN A 126 -21.68 -4.55 7.03
C ASN A 126 -21.87 -5.82 7.88
N GLY A 127 -20.86 -6.25 8.63
CA GLY A 127 -20.93 -7.38 9.56
C GLY A 127 -20.53 -8.74 8.97
N GLY A 128 -20.07 -8.78 7.72
CA GLY A 128 -19.61 -9.97 7.00
C GLY A 128 -18.17 -10.40 7.29
N GLU A 129 -17.58 -9.96 8.41
CA GLU A 129 -16.17 -10.21 8.73
C GLU A 129 -15.79 -11.71 8.72
N ALA A 130 -16.68 -12.58 9.21
CA ALA A 130 -16.42 -14.02 9.29
C ALA A 130 -16.14 -14.66 7.92
N ASP A 131 -16.79 -14.18 6.86
CA ASP A 131 -16.64 -14.72 5.51
C ASP A 131 -15.28 -14.37 4.88
N LEU A 132 -14.67 -13.26 5.32
CA LEU A 132 -13.31 -12.88 4.90
C LEU A 132 -12.27 -13.85 5.49
N TYR A 133 -12.45 -14.34 6.71
CA TYR A 133 -11.57 -15.36 7.28
C TYR A 133 -11.67 -16.67 6.51
N THR A 134 -12.88 -17.11 6.16
CA THR A 134 -13.10 -18.27 5.29
C THR A 134 -12.40 -18.08 3.95
N THR A 135 -12.53 -16.90 3.35
CA THR A 135 -11.84 -16.57 2.09
C THR A 135 -10.31 -16.63 2.24
N ALA A 136 -9.75 -16.04 3.30
CA ALA A 136 -8.31 -16.01 3.53
C ALA A 136 -7.71 -17.42 3.70
N GLU A 137 -8.49 -18.36 4.25
CA GLU A 137 -8.07 -19.74 4.46
C GLU A 137 -8.27 -20.63 3.23
N GLU A 138 -9.43 -20.54 2.60
CA GLU A 138 -9.91 -21.59 1.69
C GLU A 138 -9.86 -21.20 0.20
N HIS A 139 -9.72 -19.91 -0.10
CA HIS A 139 -9.80 -19.47 -1.49
C HIS A 139 -8.64 -20.02 -2.34
N LYS A 140 -8.93 -20.56 -3.52
CA LYS A 140 -7.92 -21.23 -4.37
C LYS A 140 -6.83 -20.28 -4.90
N ASP A 141 -7.18 -19.00 -5.10
CA ASP A 141 -6.30 -17.96 -5.62
C ASP A 141 -5.64 -17.20 -4.46
N LEU A 142 -4.30 -17.21 -4.43
CA LEU A 142 -3.49 -16.55 -3.41
C LEU A 142 -3.79 -15.06 -3.28
N PHE A 143 -3.92 -14.33 -4.39
CA PHE A 143 -4.14 -12.89 -4.35
C PHE A 143 -5.51 -12.58 -3.76
N LEU A 144 -6.53 -13.40 -4.06
CA LEU A 144 -7.86 -13.23 -3.49
C LEU A 144 -7.95 -13.63 -2.00
N ARG A 145 -7.09 -14.57 -1.54
CA ARG A 145 -6.87 -14.78 -0.09
C ARG A 145 -6.26 -13.53 0.54
N CYS A 146 -5.24 -12.98 -0.10
CA CYS A 146 -4.54 -11.78 0.38
C CYS A 146 -5.45 -10.54 0.40
N THR A 147 -6.36 -10.37 -0.55
CA THR A 147 -7.31 -9.24 -0.52
C THR A 147 -8.25 -9.32 0.68
N ALA A 148 -8.61 -10.53 1.12
CA ALA A 148 -9.45 -10.71 2.31
C ALA A 148 -8.70 -10.30 3.58
N LEU A 149 -7.42 -10.68 3.69
CA LEU A 149 -6.57 -10.26 4.80
C LEU A 149 -6.29 -8.75 4.80
N GLU A 150 -6.05 -8.16 3.62
CA GLU A 150 -5.91 -6.71 3.46
C GLU A 150 -7.20 -5.97 3.84
N ALA A 151 -8.37 -6.51 3.48
CA ALA A 151 -9.66 -5.93 3.86
C ALA A 151 -9.91 -6.03 5.37
N LEU A 152 -9.59 -7.17 6.00
CA LEU A 152 -9.62 -7.33 7.47
C LEU A 152 -8.69 -6.35 8.19
N CYS A 153 -7.52 -6.08 7.59
CA CYS A 153 -6.56 -5.09 8.09
C CYS A 153 -7.12 -3.66 7.99
N GLU A 154 -7.77 -3.32 6.87
CA GLU A 154 -8.37 -2.00 6.65
C GLU A 154 -9.53 -1.71 7.61
N VAL A 155 -10.37 -2.69 7.90
CA VAL A 155 -11.51 -2.53 8.84
C VAL A 155 -11.11 -2.63 10.31
N GLY A 156 -9.83 -2.90 10.61
CA GLY A 156 -9.32 -3.00 11.98
C GLY A 156 -9.89 -4.20 12.75
N SER A 157 -9.94 -5.38 12.13
CA SER A 157 -10.50 -6.56 12.76
C SER A 157 -9.70 -7.02 13.99
N GLU A 158 -10.32 -7.00 15.16
CA GLU A 158 -9.71 -7.37 16.45
C GLU A 158 -9.19 -8.83 16.49
N LYS A 159 -9.76 -9.71 15.66
CA LYS A 159 -9.38 -11.14 15.62
C LYS A 159 -8.14 -11.39 14.77
N LEU A 160 -7.70 -10.42 13.96
CA LEU A 160 -6.68 -10.63 12.94
C LEU A 160 -5.30 -10.92 13.55
N LEU A 161 -4.95 -10.32 14.68
CA LEU A 161 -3.69 -10.64 15.37
C LEU A 161 -3.63 -12.09 15.86
N GLY A 162 -4.73 -12.62 16.40
CA GLY A 162 -4.81 -14.02 16.84
C GLY A 162 -4.78 -14.99 15.67
N TRP A 163 -5.41 -14.61 14.55
CA TRP A 163 -5.30 -15.35 13.29
C TRP A 163 -3.83 -15.42 12.82
N TRP A 164 -3.11 -14.29 12.79
CA TRP A 164 -1.70 -14.26 12.44
C TRP A 164 -0.81 -15.04 13.39
N GLU A 165 -1.07 -15.00 14.70
CA GLU A 165 -0.34 -15.80 15.69
C GLU A 165 -0.36 -17.28 15.31
N THR A 166 -1.53 -17.79 14.92
CA THR A 166 -1.70 -19.18 14.47
C THR A 166 -1.06 -19.40 13.11
N LYS A 167 -1.31 -18.50 12.15
CA LYS A 167 -0.88 -18.69 10.76
C LYS A 167 0.64 -18.62 10.59
N LEU A 168 1.33 -17.84 11.43
CA LEU A 168 2.80 -17.73 11.41
C LEU A 168 3.51 -19.02 11.82
N ASP A 169 2.84 -19.95 12.51
CA ASP A 169 3.41 -21.29 12.76
C ASP A 169 3.58 -22.10 11.46
N GLU A 170 2.90 -21.68 10.38
CA GLU A 170 3.02 -22.27 9.05
C GLU A 170 4.02 -21.54 8.15
N ALA A 171 4.67 -20.47 8.61
CA ALA A 171 5.44 -19.56 7.77
C ALA A 171 6.59 -20.26 7.00
N ASP A 172 7.15 -21.32 7.56
CA ASP A 172 8.20 -22.12 6.91
C ASP A 172 7.72 -22.86 5.65
N LYS A 173 6.40 -23.09 5.51
CA LYS A 173 5.81 -23.72 4.33
C LYS A 173 5.71 -22.75 3.16
N TRP A 174 5.51 -21.46 3.43
CA TRP A 174 5.35 -20.43 2.41
C TRP A 174 6.64 -20.22 1.61
N LYS A 175 6.49 -19.97 0.31
CA LYS A 175 7.61 -19.77 -0.65
C LYS A 175 7.24 -18.70 -1.68
N GLY A 176 8.25 -18.06 -2.25
CA GLY A 176 8.09 -17.08 -3.33
C GLY A 176 7.06 -16.01 -3.00
N GLU A 177 6.13 -15.78 -3.92
CA GLU A 177 5.07 -14.77 -3.82
C GLU A 177 4.17 -14.94 -2.59
N GLU A 178 3.82 -16.18 -2.21
CA GLU A 178 3.00 -16.43 -1.00
C GLU A 178 3.70 -15.90 0.24
N ARG A 179 4.99 -16.21 0.40
CA ARG A 179 5.75 -15.71 1.55
C ARG A 179 5.86 -14.19 1.53
N ALA A 180 6.10 -13.60 0.37
CA ALA A 180 6.22 -12.16 0.22
C ALA A 180 4.93 -11.44 0.63
N LEU A 181 3.79 -11.88 0.09
CA LEU A 181 2.48 -11.28 0.36
C LEU A 181 2.05 -11.50 1.82
N MET A 182 2.13 -12.73 2.33
CA MET A 182 1.68 -13.04 3.69
C MET A 182 2.48 -12.28 4.75
N LEU A 183 3.81 -12.18 4.60
CA LEU A 183 4.64 -11.43 5.54
C LEU A 183 4.42 -9.91 5.44
N ALA A 184 4.21 -9.39 4.22
CA ALA A 184 3.89 -7.98 4.04
C ALA A 184 2.57 -7.59 4.71
N ILE A 185 1.52 -8.42 4.54
CA ILE A 185 0.21 -8.18 5.16
C ILE A 185 0.28 -8.39 6.68
N GLY A 186 1.03 -9.38 7.15
CA GLY A 186 1.29 -9.57 8.59
C GLY A 186 1.96 -8.35 9.22
N ALA A 187 2.96 -7.77 8.53
CA ALA A 187 3.64 -6.55 9.00
C ALA A 187 2.71 -5.32 8.96
N LYS A 188 1.91 -5.18 7.90
CA LYS A 188 0.85 -4.16 7.82
C LYS A 188 -0.16 -4.33 8.96
N THR A 189 -0.54 -5.56 9.30
CA THR A 189 -1.47 -5.84 10.40
C THR A 189 -0.90 -5.38 11.74
N LEU A 190 0.37 -5.66 12.04
CA LEU A 190 0.99 -5.09 13.24
C LEU A 190 1.00 -3.55 13.22
N TYR A 191 1.14 -2.94 12.05
CA TYR A 191 1.10 -1.49 11.92
C TYR A 191 -0.30 -0.92 12.16
N THR A 192 -1.36 -1.49 11.59
CA THR A 192 -2.74 -1.03 11.84
C THR A 192 -3.14 -1.25 13.29
N GLU A 193 -2.66 -2.33 13.89
CA GLU A 193 -2.88 -2.67 15.30
C GLU A 193 -1.86 -2.05 16.26
N ALA A 194 -1.04 -1.10 15.81
CA ALA A 194 0.00 -0.48 16.65
C ALA A 194 -0.57 0.26 17.88
N HIS A 195 -1.85 0.64 17.85
CA HIS A 195 -2.54 1.19 19.01
C HIS A 195 -2.65 0.18 20.18
N SER A 196 -2.56 -1.12 19.90
CA SER A 196 -2.50 -2.21 20.88
C SER A 196 -1.07 -2.57 21.32
N TYR A 197 -0.09 -1.72 21.00
CA TYR A 197 1.30 -1.90 21.41
C TYR A 197 1.43 -2.07 22.93
N GLY A 198 2.17 -3.11 23.34
CA GLY A 198 2.29 -3.52 24.74
C GLY A 198 1.25 -4.56 25.19
N GLY A 199 0.20 -4.81 24.40
CA GLY A 199 -0.74 -5.89 24.65
C GLY A 199 -0.13 -7.27 24.43
N ASP A 200 -0.61 -8.27 25.18
CA ASP A 200 -0.11 -9.65 25.10
C ASP A 200 -0.27 -10.25 23.70
N GLN A 201 -1.42 -10.02 23.07
CA GLN A 201 -1.71 -10.54 21.73
C GLN A 201 -0.78 -9.91 20.68
N PHE A 202 -0.62 -8.59 20.72
CA PHE A 202 0.32 -7.87 19.85
C PHE A 202 1.74 -8.43 20.01
N ARG A 203 2.20 -8.56 21.26
CA ARG A 203 3.55 -9.04 21.57
C ARG A 203 3.77 -10.47 21.07
N LYS A 204 2.82 -11.38 21.28
CA LYS A 204 2.92 -12.78 20.80
C LYS A 204 3.03 -12.84 19.27
N THR A 205 2.16 -12.12 18.57
CA THR A 205 2.18 -12.07 17.10
C THR A 205 3.48 -11.44 16.59
N ALA A 206 3.93 -10.33 17.19
CA ALA A 206 5.17 -9.66 16.82
C ALA A 206 6.42 -10.53 17.06
N LEU A 207 6.47 -11.28 18.16
CA LEU A 207 7.56 -12.22 18.45
C LEU A 207 7.65 -13.37 17.44
N LYS A 208 6.55 -13.76 16.81
CA LYS A 208 6.56 -14.75 15.71
C LYS A 208 6.89 -14.12 14.36
N LEU A 209 6.40 -12.90 14.10
CA LEU A 209 6.54 -12.25 12.80
C LEU A 209 7.93 -11.65 12.57
N ILE A 210 8.46 -10.90 13.54
CA ILE A 210 9.72 -10.16 13.38
C ILE A 210 10.88 -11.08 12.96
N PRO A 211 11.09 -12.27 13.56
CA PRO A 211 12.15 -13.19 13.13
C PRO A 211 12.05 -13.64 11.67
N GLN A 212 10.87 -13.56 11.05
CA GLN A 212 10.68 -13.96 9.66
C GLN A 212 11.47 -13.07 8.69
N ILE A 213 11.88 -11.86 9.08
CA ILE A 213 12.71 -10.97 8.27
C ILE A 213 14.10 -11.57 7.99
N ASP A 214 14.68 -12.30 8.95
CA ASP A 214 16.01 -12.92 8.83
C ASP A 214 15.96 -14.32 8.19
N HIS A 215 14.76 -14.86 8.02
CA HIS A 215 14.62 -16.21 7.48
C HIS A 215 15.14 -16.30 6.04
N LYS A 216 15.89 -17.37 5.74
CA LYS A 216 16.59 -17.57 4.45
C LYS A 216 15.70 -17.56 3.19
N LYS A 217 14.40 -17.83 3.35
CA LYS A 217 13.42 -17.80 2.24
C LYS A 217 12.79 -16.42 2.03
N THR A 218 13.05 -15.46 2.91
CA THR A 218 12.51 -14.10 2.80
C THR A 218 13.37 -13.29 1.84
N GLU A 219 12.77 -12.87 0.73
CA GLU A 219 13.43 -12.03 -0.28
C GLU A 219 13.72 -10.63 0.25
N ASP A 220 14.79 -9.99 -0.24
CA ASP A 220 15.22 -8.64 0.18
C ASP A 220 14.09 -7.60 0.11
N VAL A 221 13.27 -7.66 -0.94
CA VAL A 221 12.14 -6.73 -1.13
C VAL A 221 11.12 -6.89 0.01
N THR A 222 10.79 -8.12 0.39
CA THR A 222 9.90 -8.41 1.52
C THR A 222 10.48 -7.90 2.82
N LYS A 223 11.80 -8.08 3.04
CA LYS A 223 12.48 -7.54 4.24
C LYS A 223 12.34 -6.03 4.34
N VAL A 224 12.55 -5.31 3.23
CA VAL A 224 12.39 -3.86 3.16
C VAL A 224 10.95 -3.44 3.46
N ILE A 225 9.95 -4.15 2.91
CA ILE A 225 8.53 -3.85 3.18
C ILE A 225 8.22 -4.04 4.67
N MET A 226 8.62 -5.17 5.27
CA MET A 226 8.43 -5.42 6.71
C MET A 226 9.12 -4.34 7.56
N ALA A 227 10.37 -4.02 7.24
CA ALA A 227 11.16 -3.02 7.95
C ALA A 227 10.50 -1.63 7.93
N ARG A 228 9.82 -1.26 6.83
CA ARG A 228 9.09 0.02 6.76
C ARG A 228 7.96 0.07 7.78
N TYR A 229 7.15 -0.98 7.86
CA TYR A 229 6.10 -1.06 8.87
C TYR A 229 6.67 -1.09 10.29
N PHE A 230 7.72 -1.88 10.55
CA PHE A 230 8.36 -1.94 11.85
C PHE A 230 8.93 -0.59 12.28
N ARG A 231 9.54 0.16 11.35
CA ARG A 231 10.04 1.52 11.63
C ARG A 231 8.92 2.44 12.12
N GLU A 232 7.76 2.43 11.48
CA GLU A 232 6.61 3.25 11.88
C GLU A 232 6.04 2.82 13.24
N ILE A 233 5.96 1.50 13.50
CA ILE A 233 5.47 0.95 14.78
C ILE A 233 6.39 1.36 15.94
N PHE A 234 7.70 1.18 15.77
CA PHE A 234 8.66 1.31 16.87
C PHE A 234 9.37 2.68 16.93
N GLY A 235 8.92 3.67 16.17
CA GLY A 235 9.47 5.04 16.19
C GLY A 235 10.95 5.12 15.81
N GLY A 236 11.35 4.55 14.68
CA GLY A 236 12.74 4.55 14.21
C GLY A 236 13.04 5.60 13.14
N ASP A 237 14.25 6.16 13.17
CA ASP A 237 14.83 6.94 12.07
C ASP A 237 15.46 6.04 10.99
N ARG A 238 15.89 4.84 11.39
CA ARG A 238 16.59 3.87 10.52
C ARG A 238 15.72 2.70 10.09
N LEU A 239 16.09 2.12 8.95
CA LEU A 239 15.44 0.96 8.35
C LEU A 239 16.32 -0.29 8.52
N PHE A 240 16.08 -1.08 9.57
CA PHE A 240 16.80 -2.33 9.80
C PHE A 240 16.16 -3.49 9.02
N VAL A 241 16.95 -4.19 8.20
CA VAL A 241 16.49 -5.35 7.42
C VAL A 241 16.74 -6.70 8.11
N ASN A 242 17.06 -6.66 9.41
CA ASN A 242 17.28 -7.81 10.28
C ASN A 242 16.39 -7.73 11.54
N ALA A 243 16.17 -8.86 12.23
CA ALA A 243 15.18 -8.97 13.31
C ALA A 243 15.64 -8.29 14.61
N ALA A 244 16.94 -8.38 14.92
CA ALA A 244 17.46 -8.07 16.26
C ALA A 244 17.08 -6.66 16.77
N PRO A 245 17.21 -5.57 15.98
CA PRO A 245 16.84 -4.23 16.45
C PRO A 245 15.35 -4.09 16.77
N TRP A 246 14.49 -4.73 15.97
CA TRP A 246 13.04 -4.71 16.16
C TRP A 246 12.61 -5.51 17.40
N LEU A 247 13.26 -6.65 17.64
CA LEU A 247 13.03 -7.45 18.85
C LEU A 247 13.47 -6.72 20.11
N ASP A 248 14.61 -6.01 20.09
CA ASP A 248 15.05 -5.20 21.24
C ASP A 248 14.01 -4.12 21.56
N ARG A 249 13.51 -3.41 20.55
CA ARG A 249 12.46 -2.38 20.73
C ARG A 249 11.16 -2.97 21.28
N LEU A 250 10.73 -4.13 20.76
CA LEU A 250 9.54 -4.82 21.24
C LEU A 250 9.66 -5.28 22.71
N LEU A 251 10.84 -5.76 23.10
CA LEU A 251 11.07 -6.32 24.44
C LEU A 251 11.44 -5.26 25.48
N ASN A 252 12.04 -4.15 25.06
CA ASN A 252 12.57 -3.09 25.91
C ASN A 252 12.04 -1.71 25.44
N PRO A 253 10.72 -1.45 25.53
CA PRO A 253 10.11 -0.23 25.01
C PRO A 253 10.61 1.07 25.66
N ASP A 254 11.02 1.01 26.94
CA ASP A 254 11.47 2.18 27.71
C ASP A 254 12.95 2.52 27.52
N LYS A 255 13.70 1.70 26.77
CA LYS A 255 15.13 1.89 26.57
C LYS A 255 15.37 2.87 25.43
N GLU A 256 15.97 4.02 25.74
CA GLU A 256 16.48 4.93 24.71
C GLU A 256 17.43 4.17 23.79
N THR A 257 17.03 4.01 22.53
CA THR A 257 17.83 3.33 21.52
C THR A 257 19.07 4.18 21.21
N ARG A 258 20.20 3.81 21.82
CA ARG A 258 21.51 4.14 21.25
C ARG A 258 21.65 3.32 19.98
N GLY A 259 21.65 3.98 18.83
CA GLY A 259 21.81 3.31 17.55
C GLY A 259 23.15 2.58 17.51
N ASP A 260 23.14 1.27 17.71
CA ASP A 260 24.32 0.46 17.41
C ASP A 260 24.47 0.43 15.88
N ASP A 261 25.45 1.18 15.38
CA ASP A 261 25.79 1.40 13.97
C ASP A 261 26.17 0.13 13.18
N LYS A 262 26.09 -1.06 13.80
CA LYS A 262 26.58 -2.31 13.21
C LYS A 262 25.59 -3.01 12.28
N TYR A 263 24.31 -2.62 12.28
CA TYR A 263 23.24 -3.35 11.58
C TYR A 263 22.49 -2.56 10.52
N ALA A 264 22.74 -1.25 10.41
CA ALA A 264 22.30 -0.49 9.25
C ALA A 264 23.42 -0.56 8.20
N PRO A 265 23.21 -1.13 7.00
CA PRO A 265 24.14 -0.87 5.92
C PRO A 265 24.22 0.66 5.76
N ALA A 266 25.45 1.20 5.74
CA ALA A 266 25.65 2.62 5.44
C ALA A 266 24.88 2.92 4.15
N THR A 267 23.93 3.87 4.21
CA THR A 267 23.16 4.26 3.04
C THR A 267 24.17 4.65 1.95
N PRO A 268 24.26 3.92 0.82
CA PRO A 268 25.19 4.31 -0.23
C PRO A 268 24.73 5.68 -0.74
N PRO A 269 25.61 6.69 -0.80
CA PRO A 269 25.21 8.04 -1.16
C PRO A 269 24.94 8.10 -2.66
N THR A 270 23.72 7.72 -3.08
CA THR A 270 23.22 8.08 -4.41
C THR A 270 22.48 9.39 -4.27
N LYS A 271 23.07 10.47 -4.77
CA LYS A 271 22.57 11.84 -4.59
C LYS A 271 21.78 12.28 -5.84
N PHE A 272 20.48 12.53 -5.70
CA PHE A 272 19.74 13.37 -6.64
C PHE A 272 19.35 14.67 -5.92
N VAL A 273 20.03 15.78 -6.23
CA VAL A 273 19.77 17.09 -5.61
C VAL A 273 19.87 17.05 -4.07
N GLY A 274 20.91 16.39 -3.55
CA GLY A 274 21.12 16.25 -2.10
C GLY A 274 20.17 15.29 -1.39
N VAL A 275 19.32 14.57 -2.13
CA VAL A 275 18.51 13.47 -1.59
C VAL A 275 19.30 12.18 -1.72
N GLU A 276 19.55 11.52 -0.58
CA GLU A 276 20.13 10.19 -0.52
C GLU A 276 19.08 9.15 -0.97
N ALA A 277 19.36 8.43 -2.05
CA ALA A 277 18.55 7.31 -2.48
C ALA A 277 18.95 6.04 -1.73
N ALA A 278 17.95 5.30 -1.25
CA ALA A 278 18.14 4.01 -0.58
C ALA A 278 17.48 2.90 -1.42
N GLY A 279 18.26 1.86 -1.74
CA GLY A 279 17.78 0.64 -2.38
C GLY A 279 18.44 0.31 -3.74
N LYS A 280 18.10 -0.89 -4.25
CA LYS A 280 18.61 -1.44 -5.52
C LYS A 280 17.83 -0.97 -6.77
N ARG A 281 16.65 -0.39 -6.59
CA ARG A 281 15.80 0.14 -7.67
C ARG A 281 15.55 1.62 -7.44
N ILE A 282 16.03 2.46 -8.34
CA ILE A 282 15.90 3.91 -8.23
C ILE A 282 14.89 4.40 -9.26
N VAL A 283 13.79 4.98 -8.80
CA VAL A 283 12.75 5.54 -9.68
C VAL A 283 12.90 7.05 -9.75
N TYR A 284 13.05 7.56 -10.97
CA TYR A 284 13.09 9.00 -11.23
C TYR A 284 11.72 9.50 -11.66
N VAL A 285 11.19 10.49 -10.94
CA VAL A 285 9.97 11.21 -11.33
C VAL A 285 10.38 12.57 -11.86
N ILE A 286 10.22 12.77 -13.17
CA ILE A 286 10.65 13.99 -13.85
C ILE A 286 9.40 14.76 -14.26
N ASP A 287 9.28 16.00 -13.77
CA ASP A 287 8.26 16.91 -14.25
C ASP A 287 8.56 17.33 -15.71
N MET A 288 7.57 17.13 -16.59
CA MET A 288 7.63 17.51 -18.00
C MET A 288 6.65 18.65 -18.34
N SER A 289 6.17 19.39 -17.33
CA SER A 289 5.30 20.53 -17.53
C SER A 289 5.99 21.71 -18.25
N ASP A 290 5.21 22.55 -18.94
CA ASP A 290 5.73 23.75 -19.62
C ASP A 290 6.43 24.73 -18.65
N SER A 291 6.09 24.69 -17.35
CA SER A 291 6.80 25.44 -16.32
C SER A 291 8.30 25.11 -16.24
N MET A 292 8.69 23.89 -16.63
CA MET A 292 10.07 23.43 -16.59
C MET A 292 10.92 24.03 -17.71
N LEU A 293 10.30 24.49 -18.80
CA LEU A 293 10.96 25.15 -19.93
C LEU A 293 11.20 26.65 -19.71
N LYS A 294 10.68 27.22 -18.62
CA LYS A 294 10.94 28.62 -18.27
C LYS A 294 12.43 28.80 -17.91
N PRO A 295 13.09 29.85 -18.43
CA PRO A 295 14.45 30.16 -18.06
C PRO A 295 14.58 30.35 -16.54
N MET A 296 15.65 29.80 -15.98
CA MET A 296 15.97 30.00 -14.57
C MET A 296 16.54 31.39 -14.35
N SER A 297 16.05 32.07 -13.31
CA SER A 297 16.65 33.30 -12.81
C SER A 297 18.03 33.03 -12.20
N VAL A 298 18.86 34.07 -12.12
CA VAL A 298 20.18 34.00 -11.45
C VAL A 298 20.03 33.55 -10.00
N LYS A 299 19.00 34.06 -9.31
CA LYS A 299 18.68 33.67 -7.92
C LYS A 299 18.37 32.18 -7.80
N GLU A 300 17.55 31.62 -8.69
CA GLU A 300 17.25 30.18 -8.68
C GLU A 300 18.50 29.33 -8.92
N LYS A 301 19.38 29.75 -9.83
CA LYS A 301 20.67 29.05 -10.04
C LYS A 301 21.54 29.09 -8.79
N GLU A 302 21.58 30.21 -8.08
CA GLU A 302 22.33 30.33 -6.82
C GLU A 302 21.72 29.53 -5.68
N GLU A 303 20.39 29.43 -5.61
CA GLU A 303 19.70 28.62 -4.59
C GLU A 303 19.98 27.12 -4.78
N ILE A 304 19.99 26.62 -6.02
CA ILE A 304 20.28 25.21 -6.29
C ILE A 304 21.77 24.88 -6.09
N LYS A 305 22.67 25.85 -6.30
CA LYS A 305 24.10 25.68 -6.01
C LYS A 305 24.43 25.57 -4.52
N LYS A 306 23.52 25.99 -3.63
CA LYS A 306 23.79 25.91 -2.20
C LYS A 306 23.70 24.44 -1.78
N PRO A 307 24.68 23.92 -1.03
CA PRO A 307 24.55 22.59 -0.45
C PRO A 307 23.29 22.57 0.41
N VAL A 308 22.51 21.50 0.29
CA VAL A 308 21.38 21.25 1.18
C VAL A 308 21.98 21.19 2.59
N LYS A 309 21.71 22.21 3.41
CA LYS A 309 22.14 22.21 4.81
C LYS A 309 21.58 20.93 5.41
N LYS A 310 22.45 20.00 5.84
CA LYS A 310 22.04 18.87 6.67
C LYS A 310 21.14 19.44 7.78
N PRO A 311 19.94 18.88 8.01
CA PRO A 311 19.12 19.31 9.13
C PRO A 311 19.99 19.22 10.39
N THR A 312 20.32 20.36 10.97
CA THR A 312 20.93 20.41 12.29
C THR A 312 19.80 20.06 13.24
N GLY A 313 19.82 18.84 13.78
CA GLY A 313 18.91 18.46 14.84
C GLY A 313 18.96 19.47 16.00
N PRO A 314 17.91 19.54 16.83
CA PRO A 314 17.89 20.48 17.95
C PRO A 314 19.08 20.20 18.87
N VAL A 315 19.97 21.18 19.02
CA VAL A 315 21.05 21.15 20.00
C VAL A 315 20.44 21.41 21.38
N THR A 316 20.06 20.33 22.06
CA THR A 316 19.65 20.35 23.47
C THR A 316 20.68 19.57 24.29
N GLY A 317 21.56 20.29 24.98
CA GLY A 317 22.53 19.72 25.92
C GLY A 317 23.58 20.73 26.33
N GLY A 318 23.57 21.13 27.59
CA GLY A 318 24.30 22.27 28.15
C GLY A 318 25.83 22.16 28.10
N GLY A 319 26.47 23.33 28.23
CA GLY A 319 27.91 23.49 28.27
C GLY A 319 28.57 22.64 29.36
N GLY A 320 29.27 21.61 28.92
CA GLY A 320 30.33 20.94 29.67
C GLY A 320 31.64 21.14 28.92
N LYS A 321 32.61 21.79 29.56
CA LYS A 321 33.99 21.88 29.05
C LYS A 321 34.54 20.46 28.87
N SER A 322 34.90 20.09 27.64
CA SER A 322 35.78 18.95 27.38
C SER A 322 37.21 19.46 27.20
N ASP A 323 38.08 19.00 28.10
CA ASP A 323 39.53 19.06 27.96
C ASP A 323 40.00 18.33 26.70
N GLY A 324 41.15 18.76 26.19
CA GLY A 324 41.68 18.49 24.86
C GLY A 324 41.63 17.03 24.39
N GLY A 325 41.00 16.86 23.23
CA GLY A 325 41.24 15.77 22.29
C GLY A 325 41.31 16.40 20.90
N GLU A 326 42.31 16.01 20.10
CA GLU A 326 42.53 16.48 18.74
C GLU A 326 41.22 16.50 17.93
N GLU A 327 40.91 17.63 17.30
CA GLU A 327 39.86 17.72 16.30
C GLU A 327 40.13 16.66 15.22
N PRO A 328 39.18 15.77 14.90
CA PRO A 328 39.34 14.91 13.75
C PRO A 328 39.49 15.81 12.52
N ALA A 329 40.54 15.56 11.73
CA ALA A 329 40.76 16.23 10.47
C ALA A 329 39.46 16.23 9.66
N PRO A 330 39.08 17.35 9.02
CA PRO A 330 37.89 17.39 8.19
C PRO A 330 37.98 16.26 7.15
N GLU A 331 37.03 15.33 7.20
CA GLU A 331 36.84 14.35 6.14
C GLU A 331 36.77 15.12 4.83
N ASP A 332 37.69 14.85 3.91
CA ASP A 332 37.71 15.44 2.57
C ASP A 332 36.33 15.20 1.95
N GLU A 333 35.51 16.25 1.86
CA GLU A 333 34.23 16.20 1.15
C GLU A 333 34.54 15.74 -0.28
N PRO A 334 33.93 14.64 -0.76
CA PRO A 334 34.19 14.19 -2.12
C PRO A 334 33.85 15.32 -3.10
N GLU A 335 34.83 15.73 -3.91
CA GLU A 335 34.68 16.76 -4.94
C GLU A 335 33.45 16.43 -5.79
N GLU A 336 32.38 17.20 -5.64
CA GLU A 336 31.17 17.02 -6.44
C GLU A 336 31.49 17.41 -7.89
N ASP A 337 31.25 16.49 -8.84
CA ASP A 337 31.34 16.76 -10.27
C ASP A 337 30.54 18.04 -10.60
N PRO A 338 31.21 19.16 -10.95
CA PRO A 338 30.54 20.43 -11.05
C PRO A 338 29.59 20.43 -12.25
N LEU A 339 28.32 20.74 -12.01
CA LEU A 339 27.33 20.88 -13.08
C LEU A 339 27.76 21.96 -14.10
N PRO A 340 27.50 21.76 -15.41
CA PRO A 340 27.81 22.74 -16.45
C PRO A 340 26.79 23.90 -16.43
N TRP A 341 26.90 24.77 -15.42
CA TRP A 341 25.97 25.87 -15.16
C TRP A 341 25.87 26.89 -16.29
N ASP A 342 26.89 26.97 -17.14
CA ASP A 342 26.94 27.73 -18.38
C ASP A 342 25.93 27.21 -19.43
N LYS A 343 25.67 25.89 -19.43
CA LYS A 343 24.75 25.22 -20.36
C LYS A 343 23.32 25.10 -19.82
N ILE A 344 23.13 25.24 -18.51
CA ILE A 344 21.83 25.14 -17.85
C ILE A 344 21.06 26.46 -18.04
N LYS A 345 20.03 26.45 -18.89
CA LYS A 345 19.17 27.63 -19.14
C LYS A 345 17.82 27.51 -18.44
N THR A 346 17.27 26.31 -18.39
CA THR A 346 15.92 26.02 -17.88
C THR A 346 15.95 25.05 -16.71
N ARG A 347 14.84 24.94 -15.97
CA ARG A 347 14.71 23.93 -14.88
C ARG A 347 14.80 22.51 -15.44
N PHE A 348 14.32 22.30 -16.67
CA PHE A 348 14.46 21.05 -17.38
C PHE A 348 15.94 20.71 -17.68
N ASP A 349 16.75 21.69 -18.11
CA ASP A 349 18.19 21.47 -18.31
C ASP A 349 18.88 21.08 -16.99
N ALA A 350 18.53 21.73 -15.88
CA ALA A 350 19.06 21.39 -14.57
C ALA A 350 18.69 19.95 -14.16
N ALA A 351 17.41 19.59 -14.27
CA ALA A 351 16.92 18.24 -13.97
C ALA A 351 17.62 17.18 -14.83
N ARG A 352 17.84 17.46 -16.12
CA ARG A 352 18.57 16.56 -17.03
C ARG A 352 20.02 16.33 -16.57
N GLU A 353 20.74 17.39 -16.21
CA GLU A 353 22.15 17.23 -15.79
C GLU A 353 22.25 16.55 -14.41
N TYR A 354 21.35 16.84 -13.47
CA TYR A 354 21.26 16.11 -12.20
C TYR A 354 20.93 14.63 -12.40
N LEU A 355 20.05 14.31 -13.34
CA LEU A 355 19.73 12.92 -13.67
C LEU A 355 20.97 12.18 -14.19
N LYS A 356 21.76 12.80 -15.07
CA LYS A 356 23.00 12.19 -15.56
C LYS A 356 23.99 11.90 -14.43
N LEU A 357 24.18 12.85 -13.51
CA LEU A 357 25.05 12.65 -12.34
C LEU A 357 24.53 11.50 -11.47
N SER A 358 23.23 11.50 -11.15
CA SER A 358 22.61 10.45 -10.36
C SER A 358 22.77 9.07 -11.00
N LEU A 359 22.52 8.96 -12.31
CA LEU A 359 22.71 7.72 -13.07
C LEU A 359 24.17 7.25 -13.10
N ARG A 360 25.15 8.16 -13.14
CA ARG A 360 26.58 7.83 -13.07
C ARG A 360 27.02 7.39 -11.67
N SER A 361 26.33 7.88 -10.63
CA SER A 361 26.62 7.53 -9.24
C SER A 361 25.98 6.22 -8.78
N LEU A 362 25.17 5.57 -9.63
CA LEU A 362 24.61 4.26 -9.36
C LEU A 362 25.72 3.24 -9.17
N GLN A 363 25.62 2.44 -8.11
CA GLN A 363 26.48 1.28 -7.88
C GLN A 363 26.13 0.14 -8.84
N GLU A 364 27.04 -0.83 -9.02
CA GLU A 364 26.84 -1.96 -9.94
C GLU A 364 25.59 -2.81 -9.62
N ASP A 365 25.15 -2.82 -8.36
CA ASP A 365 23.96 -3.54 -7.89
C ASP A 365 22.67 -2.69 -7.91
N GLN A 366 22.76 -1.43 -8.35
CA GLN A 366 21.65 -0.51 -8.48
C GLN A 366 21.19 -0.38 -9.94
N PHE A 367 19.87 -0.42 -10.14
CA PHE A 367 19.21 -0.34 -11.44
C PHE A 367 18.18 0.79 -11.42
N TYR A 368 17.93 1.39 -12.59
CA TYR A 368 16.96 2.48 -12.79
C TYR A 368 15.86 2.12 -13.77
#